data_AF-A0AAP2DWE3-F1
#
_entry.id   AF-A0AAP2DWE3-F1
#
_cell.length_a   1.000
_cell.length_b   1.000
_cell.length_c   1.000
_cell.angle_alpha   90.00
_cell.angle_beta   90.00
_cell.angle_gamma   90.00
#
_symmetry.space_group_name_H-M   'P 1'
#
loop_
_entity.id
_entity.type
_entity.pdbx_description
1 polymer ?
#
loop_
_entity_poly.entity_id
_entity_poly.type
_entity_poly.pdbx_seq_one_letter_code
_entity_poly.pdbx_strand_id
1 'polypeptide(L)'
;MKSTITFRSGYLTAMLLMMVSILSLLFVSCSDDDEEFSGNPYFSIEDGPTGLTAGVEGSTVSYVVRSNRPWQIVAQEDNGWVRAFPSEGSEDGTFKFIVNENETFDARTMNFSFIVNGAEQPVLFRVEQAANVPYINLPGAQTGAEVLAAGGDVTIDVDANVAWTYELDDDATWLTQLELSATKIRLRAEKNSGADRSATVTIQSTEHPELDKTIVITQLPGNIILREDFSWLAYGNEKPYNTTGETRFDTWTQDEINHGWYSTPVAASSNQPLLYARQGFVKLGKTGFGGDLISPRLNIEGTANIRVTFKAAAYISAGGAIDDKLLKISALGAGTTSISQLTIENVPNSEAQDNAGVVNNIWAAERAYSFTVTGATSDTQIKFLGGDYNLTGVGQGKNRIFIDDINIEIIE
;
A
#
# COMPACT_ATOMS: atom_id res chain seq x y z
N MET A 1 -30.24 -30.03 -34.07
CA MET A 1 -29.74 -31.39 -33.78
C MET A 1 -30.22 -31.73 -32.38
N LYS A 2 -31.29 -32.53 -32.30
CA LYS A 2 -31.93 -32.94 -31.04
C LYS A 2 -31.11 -34.09 -30.43
N SER A 3 -30.91 -34.09 -29.12
CA SER A 3 -30.87 -35.35 -28.38
C SER A 3 -31.35 -35.13 -26.95
N THR A 4 -32.60 -35.50 -26.75
CA THR A 4 -33.28 -35.68 -25.48
C THR A 4 -32.91 -37.08 -24.97
N ILE A 5 -32.40 -37.20 -23.75
CA ILE A 5 -32.23 -38.48 -23.07
C ILE A 5 -33.34 -38.62 -22.03
N THR A 6 -34.25 -39.54 -22.31
CA THR A 6 -35.32 -40.01 -21.43
C THR A 6 -34.88 -41.32 -20.79
N PHE A 7 -35.06 -41.50 -19.48
CA PHE A 7 -35.19 -42.83 -18.90
C PHE A 7 -36.45 -42.93 -18.04
N ARG A 8 -37.19 -44.00 -18.31
CA ARG A 8 -38.56 -44.29 -17.87
C ARG A 8 -38.60 -44.88 -16.47
N SER A 9 -39.68 -44.58 -15.75
CA SER A 9 -40.15 -45.34 -14.59
C SER A 9 -40.70 -46.71 -15.01
N GLY A 10 -40.55 -47.69 -14.13
CA GLY A 10 -41.11 -49.04 -14.24
C GLY A 10 -41.55 -49.53 -12.86
N TYR A 11 -42.84 -49.76 -12.73
CA TYR A 11 -43.63 -50.22 -11.59
C TYR A 11 -43.26 -51.62 -11.06
N LEU A 12 -43.68 -51.93 -9.81
CA LEU A 12 -44.47 -53.10 -9.37
C LEU A 12 -44.30 -53.29 -7.84
N THR A 13 -45.23 -52.81 -7.00
CA THR A 13 -46.33 -53.56 -6.35
C THR A 13 -45.95 -54.87 -5.64
N ALA A 14 -46.04 -54.89 -4.30
CA ALA A 14 -46.63 -56.01 -3.56
C ALA A 14 -47.12 -55.54 -2.18
N MET A 15 -48.42 -55.71 -2.01
CA MET A 15 -49.26 -55.39 -0.86
C MET A 15 -49.35 -56.66 0.01
N LEU A 16 -49.17 -56.56 1.33
CA LEU A 16 -49.70 -57.56 2.27
C LEU A 16 -50.19 -56.88 3.54
N LEU A 17 -51.50 -57.03 3.77
CA LEU A 17 -52.28 -56.41 4.83
C LEU A 17 -53.09 -57.53 5.51
N MET A 18 -52.81 -57.81 6.77
CA MET A 18 -53.64 -58.49 7.80
C MET A 18 -52.67 -58.89 8.93
N MET A 19 -52.94 -58.70 10.22
CA MET A 19 -54.19 -58.96 10.93
C MET A 19 -54.13 -58.25 12.30
N VAL A 20 -55.23 -57.61 12.69
CA VAL A 20 -55.45 -57.08 14.04
C VAL A 20 -55.99 -58.22 14.91
N SER A 21 -55.38 -58.45 16.06
CA SER A 21 -55.98 -59.24 17.15
C SER A 21 -55.54 -58.66 18.50
N ILE A 22 -56.51 -58.02 19.15
CA ILE A 22 -56.46 -57.49 20.51
C ILE A 22 -56.75 -58.64 21.47
N LEU A 23 -55.85 -58.91 22.42
CA LEU A 23 -56.21 -59.54 23.69
C LEU A 23 -55.31 -59.03 24.81
N SER A 24 -55.95 -58.45 25.82
CA SER A 24 -55.33 -57.68 26.89
C SER A 24 -54.94 -58.56 28.08
N LEU A 25 -53.75 -58.28 28.63
CA LEU A 25 -53.31 -58.37 30.05
C LEU A 25 -53.16 -59.77 30.67
N LEU A 26 -51.93 -60.09 31.12
CA LEU A 26 -51.46 -59.86 32.49
C LEU A 26 -49.93 -60.11 32.60
N PHE A 27 -49.26 -59.12 33.18
CA PHE A 27 -47.90 -59.00 33.73
C PHE A 27 -46.97 -60.23 33.79
N VAL A 28 -45.82 -60.11 33.12
CA VAL A 28 -44.52 -60.37 33.75
C VAL A 28 -43.64 -59.15 33.52
N SER A 29 -43.36 -58.49 34.64
CA SER A 29 -42.32 -57.50 34.83
C SER A 29 -40.97 -58.20 34.74
N CYS A 30 -40.23 -57.96 33.66
CA CYS A 30 -38.77 -58.04 33.67
C CYS A 30 -38.30 -56.64 33.28
N SER A 31 -37.88 -55.90 34.29
CA SER A 31 -37.03 -54.72 34.18
C SER A 31 -35.71 -55.16 33.56
N ASP A 32 -35.52 -54.87 32.28
CA ASP A 32 -34.16 -54.67 31.77
C ASP A 32 -33.73 -53.30 32.30
N ASP A 33 -33.12 -53.32 33.49
CA ASP A 33 -32.32 -52.22 34.02
C ASP A 33 -31.02 -52.15 33.19
N ASP A 34 -31.13 -51.57 31.99
CA ASP A 34 -29.97 -51.00 31.31
C ASP A 34 -29.64 -49.66 31.97
N GLU A 35 -29.00 -49.68 33.14
CA GLU A 35 -28.31 -48.49 33.63
C GLU A 35 -27.06 -48.27 32.76
N GLU A 36 -27.27 -47.79 31.54
CA GLU A 36 -26.21 -47.48 30.55
C GLU A 36 -25.30 -46.33 31.03
N PHE A 37 -25.72 -45.58 32.07
CA PHE A 37 -24.98 -44.46 32.62
C PHE A 37 -24.98 -44.45 34.15
N SER A 38 -23.80 -44.45 34.78
CA SER A 38 -23.70 -44.39 36.25
C SER A 38 -23.86 -42.96 36.80
N GLY A 39 -24.55 -42.83 37.93
CA GLY A 39 -24.69 -41.58 38.70
C GLY A 39 -25.71 -40.58 38.15
N ASN A 40 -25.96 -39.54 38.95
CA ASN A 40 -26.92 -38.47 38.60
C ASN A 40 -26.48 -37.78 37.29
N PRO A 41 -27.40 -37.52 36.34
CA PRO A 41 -27.07 -36.87 35.08
C PRO A 41 -26.59 -35.44 35.30
N TYR A 42 -25.51 -35.05 34.62
CA TYR A 42 -25.04 -33.67 34.56
C TYR A 42 -24.51 -33.31 33.17
N PHE A 43 -24.68 -32.03 32.84
CA PHE A 43 -24.09 -31.40 31.66
C PHE A 43 -23.82 -29.93 31.99
N SER A 44 -22.59 -29.48 31.78
CA SER A 44 -22.22 -28.08 31.87
C SER A 44 -21.07 -27.77 30.92
N ILE A 45 -20.99 -26.51 30.52
CA ILE A 45 -19.80 -25.95 29.89
C ILE A 45 -19.01 -25.27 31.01
N GLU A 46 -17.70 -25.52 31.10
CA GLU A 46 -16.85 -24.84 32.07
C GLU A 46 -17.00 -23.32 31.96
N ASP A 47 -17.01 -22.63 33.11
CA ASP A 47 -17.29 -21.19 33.25
C ASP A 47 -18.70 -20.73 32.85
N GLY A 48 -19.57 -21.64 32.40
CA GLY A 48 -20.98 -21.39 32.10
C GLY A 48 -21.26 -20.34 31.01
N PRO A 49 -20.48 -20.25 29.90
CA PRO A 49 -20.76 -19.29 28.84
C PRO A 49 -22.09 -19.64 28.15
N THR A 50 -22.88 -18.60 27.86
CA THR A 50 -24.13 -18.70 27.11
C THR A 50 -24.01 -18.15 25.69
N GLY A 51 -22.80 -17.76 25.28
CA GLY A 51 -22.57 -17.21 23.94
C GLY A 51 -21.12 -16.89 23.63
N LEU A 52 -20.93 -16.40 22.41
CA LEU A 52 -19.67 -15.96 21.83
C LEU A 52 -19.93 -14.67 21.04
N THR A 53 -19.13 -13.64 21.28
CA THR A 53 -19.08 -12.45 20.42
C THR A 53 -17.81 -12.49 19.59
N ALA A 54 -17.96 -12.45 18.26
CA ALA A 54 -16.85 -12.44 17.31
C ALA A 54 -16.74 -11.10 16.58
N GLY A 55 -15.51 -10.70 16.25
CA GLY A 55 -15.25 -9.59 15.33
C GLY A 55 -15.51 -9.96 13.87
N VAL A 56 -15.30 -9.00 12.97
CA VAL A 56 -15.50 -9.16 11.53
C VAL A 56 -14.70 -10.33 10.97
N GLU A 57 -13.42 -10.42 11.32
CA GLU A 57 -12.47 -11.48 10.91
C GLU A 57 -12.89 -12.91 11.29
N GLY A 58 -13.89 -13.06 12.15
CA GLY A 58 -14.26 -14.33 12.74
C GLY A 58 -13.32 -14.75 13.88
N SER A 59 -13.50 -15.96 14.37
CA SER A 59 -12.72 -16.49 15.49
C SER A 59 -12.85 -18.00 15.59
N THR A 60 -11.88 -18.64 16.26
CA THR A 60 -12.03 -20.02 16.73
C THR A 60 -11.86 -20.04 18.24
N VAL A 61 -12.90 -20.46 18.96
CA VAL A 61 -12.91 -20.47 20.43
C VAL A 61 -13.26 -21.87 20.92
N SER A 62 -12.43 -22.39 21.83
CA SER A 62 -12.60 -23.71 22.44
C SER A 62 -13.32 -23.62 23.78
N TYR A 63 -14.15 -24.63 24.05
CA TYR A 63 -14.94 -24.78 25.26
C TYR A 63 -14.79 -26.20 25.79
N VAL A 64 -14.81 -26.36 27.11
CA VAL A 64 -14.78 -27.67 27.77
C VAL A 64 -16.18 -28.00 28.27
N VAL A 65 -16.68 -29.16 27.86
CA VAL A 65 -17.92 -29.75 28.37
C VAL A 65 -17.58 -30.72 29.48
N ARG A 66 -18.37 -30.65 30.56
CA ARG A 66 -18.42 -31.65 31.63
C ARG A 66 -19.75 -32.39 31.52
N SER A 67 -19.71 -33.68 31.19
CA SER A 67 -20.93 -34.49 31.10
C SER A 67 -20.69 -35.98 31.32
N ASN A 68 -21.65 -36.64 31.94
CA ASN A 68 -21.77 -38.10 32.00
C ASN A 68 -22.91 -38.63 31.12
N ARG A 69 -23.33 -37.86 30.11
CA ARG A 69 -24.37 -38.22 29.15
C ARG A 69 -23.90 -37.80 27.74
N PRO A 70 -24.34 -38.51 26.69
CA PRO A 70 -24.05 -38.08 25.33
C PRO A 70 -24.68 -36.73 25.04
N TRP A 71 -23.93 -35.89 24.35
CA TRP A 71 -24.31 -34.53 24.01
C TRP A 71 -24.07 -34.24 22.53
N GLN A 72 -24.91 -33.39 21.97
CA GLN A 72 -24.82 -32.88 20.59
C GLN A 72 -25.04 -31.37 20.58
N ILE A 73 -24.43 -30.71 19.61
CA ILE A 73 -24.51 -29.26 19.37
C ILE A 73 -25.15 -29.07 18.00
N VAL A 74 -26.36 -28.51 17.99
CA VAL A 74 -27.18 -28.39 16.77
C VAL A 74 -27.45 -26.91 16.50
N ALA A 75 -27.14 -26.45 15.29
CA ALA A 75 -27.52 -25.10 14.86
C ALA A 75 -29.04 -25.02 14.70
N GLN A 76 -29.65 -23.93 15.13
CA GLN A 76 -31.10 -23.72 15.02
C GLN A 76 -31.57 -23.46 13.58
N GLU A 77 -30.67 -23.10 12.69
CA GLU A 77 -30.92 -22.95 11.26
C GLU A 77 -29.66 -23.30 10.46
N ASP A 78 -29.87 -23.70 9.20
CA ASP A 78 -28.78 -23.97 8.27
C ASP A 78 -28.00 -22.68 8.01
N ASN A 79 -26.68 -22.74 8.15
CA ASN A 79 -25.79 -21.60 7.92
C ASN A 79 -24.44 -22.05 7.35
N GLY A 80 -23.70 -21.10 6.78
CA GLY A 80 -22.38 -21.33 6.20
C GLY A 80 -21.23 -20.65 6.93
N TRP A 81 -21.49 -19.98 8.06
CA TRP A 81 -20.53 -19.06 8.66
C TRP A 81 -20.09 -19.42 10.07
N VAL A 82 -20.83 -20.26 10.80
CA VAL A 82 -20.41 -20.75 12.12
C VAL A 82 -20.76 -22.21 12.30
N ARG A 83 -19.81 -22.97 12.86
CA ARG A 83 -20.02 -24.38 13.18
C ARG A 83 -19.33 -24.79 14.48
N ALA A 84 -19.90 -25.78 15.15
CA ALA A 84 -19.26 -26.48 16.26
C ALA A 84 -18.41 -27.67 15.75
N PHE A 85 -17.27 -27.95 16.39
CA PHE A 85 -16.46 -29.13 16.09
C PHE A 85 -15.62 -29.61 17.29
N PRO A 86 -15.64 -30.90 17.66
CA PRO A 86 -16.70 -31.85 17.31
C PRO A 86 -18.06 -31.31 17.75
N SER A 87 -19.11 -31.66 17.00
CA SER A 87 -20.50 -31.25 17.32
C SER A 87 -21.20 -32.27 18.22
N GLU A 88 -20.52 -33.32 18.68
CA GLU A 88 -21.06 -34.34 19.55
C GLU A 88 -19.98 -35.02 20.40
N GLY A 89 -20.38 -35.65 21.49
CA GLY A 89 -19.53 -36.42 22.39
C GLY A 89 -20.35 -37.27 23.37
N SER A 90 -19.70 -38.20 24.07
CA SER A 90 -20.36 -39.11 25.02
C SER A 90 -20.02 -38.88 26.49
N GLU A 91 -18.95 -38.11 26.76
CA GLU A 91 -18.40 -37.83 28.08
C GLU A 91 -17.91 -36.37 28.15
N ASP A 92 -17.11 -36.04 29.16
CA ASP A 92 -16.30 -34.82 29.18
C ASP A 92 -15.52 -34.67 27.86
N GLY A 93 -15.41 -33.45 27.37
CA GLY A 93 -14.75 -33.21 26.09
C GLY A 93 -14.48 -31.75 25.80
N THR A 94 -13.85 -31.51 24.66
CA THR A 94 -13.61 -30.16 24.15
C THR A 94 -14.28 -30.03 22.80
N PHE A 95 -15.02 -28.94 22.61
CA PHE A 95 -15.50 -28.52 21.30
C PHE A 95 -15.01 -27.10 21.02
N LYS A 96 -15.06 -26.69 19.76
CA LYS A 96 -14.82 -25.30 19.35
C LYS A 96 -15.96 -24.78 18.51
N PHE A 97 -16.27 -23.50 18.66
CA PHE A 97 -16.95 -22.75 17.63
C PHE A 97 -15.92 -22.18 16.67
N ILE A 98 -16.14 -22.41 15.38
CA ILE A 98 -15.35 -21.85 14.27
C ILE A 98 -16.27 -20.87 13.54
N VAL A 99 -15.98 -19.58 13.67
CA VAL A 99 -16.71 -18.46 13.07
C VAL A 99 -15.88 -17.92 11.91
N ASN A 100 -16.44 -17.93 10.70
CA ASN A 100 -15.84 -17.37 9.49
C ASN A 100 -15.97 -15.85 9.45
N GLU A 101 -15.17 -15.19 8.62
CA GLU A 101 -15.27 -13.75 8.36
C GLU A 101 -16.69 -13.34 7.93
N ASN A 102 -17.15 -12.17 8.40
CA ASN A 102 -18.38 -11.55 7.93
C ASN A 102 -18.08 -10.51 6.86
N GLU A 103 -18.25 -10.88 5.58
CA GLU A 103 -18.06 -9.97 4.45
C GLU A 103 -19.23 -8.99 4.26
N THR A 104 -20.34 -9.14 5.01
CA THR A 104 -21.52 -8.28 4.86
C THR A 104 -21.52 -7.11 5.85
N PHE A 105 -22.26 -6.05 5.51
CA PHE A 105 -22.44 -4.87 6.36
C PHE A 105 -23.56 -5.01 7.39
N ASP A 106 -24.10 -6.21 7.54
CA ASP A 106 -25.11 -6.55 8.55
C ASP A 106 -24.49 -7.42 9.63
N ALA A 107 -24.76 -7.08 10.89
CA ALA A 107 -24.42 -7.95 12.01
C ALA A 107 -25.27 -9.22 11.94
N ARG A 108 -24.67 -10.37 12.21
CA ARG A 108 -25.34 -11.67 12.11
C ARG A 108 -25.28 -12.43 13.42
N THR A 109 -26.29 -13.26 13.64
CA THR A 109 -26.46 -14.04 14.88
C THR A 109 -26.85 -15.47 14.54
N MET A 110 -26.34 -16.43 15.30
CA MET A 110 -26.73 -17.84 15.23
C MET A 110 -26.99 -18.37 16.63
N ASN A 111 -28.02 -19.19 16.79
CA ASN A 111 -28.28 -19.91 18.04
C ASN A 111 -27.97 -21.39 17.87
N PHE A 112 -27.34 -21.98 18.88
CA PHE A 112 -27.10 -23.41 18.96
C PHE A 112 -27.83 -24.01 20.16
N SER A 113 -28.43 -25.17 19.95
CA SER A 113 -29.00 -26.00 21.01
C SER A 113 -28.03 -27.09 21.40
N PHE A 114 -27.94 -27.32 22.71
CA PHE A 114 -27.33 -28.53 23.23
C PHE A 114 -28.41 -29.58 23.45
N ILE A 115 -28.22 -30.76 22.88
CA ILE A 115 -29.07 -31.93 23.11
C ILE A 115 -28.29 -32.87 24.00
N VAL A 116 -28.82 -33.24 25.16
CA VAL A 116 -28.17 -34.13 26.13
C VAL A 116 -29.08 -35.33 26.37
N ASN A 117 -28.56 -36.53 26.12
CA ASN A 117 -29.32 -37.77 26.16
C ASN A 117 -30.66 -37.70 25.38
N GLY A 118 -30.61 -37.09 24.18
CA GLY A 118 -31.78 -36.89 23.32
C GLY A 118 -32.74 -35.77 23.74
N ALA A 119 -32.49 -35.05 24.84
CA ALA A 119 -33.31 -33.94 25.30
C ALA A 119 -32.61 -32.59 25.10
N GLU A 120 -33.29 -31.65 24.43
CA GLU A 120 -32.81 -30.29 24.23
C GLU A 120 -32.73 -29.52 25.55
N GLN A 121 -31.60 -28.86 25.77
CA GLN A 121 -31.37 -28.02 26.94
C GLN A 121 -32.07 -26.66 26.78
N PRO A 122 -32.57 -26.05 27.87
CA PRO A 122 -33.38 -24.84 27.81
C PRO A 122 -32.60 -23.56 27.47
N VAL A 123 -31.26 -23.58 27.56
CA VAL A 123 -30.40 -22.42 27.28
C VAL A 123 -29.73 -22.61 25.94
N LEU A 124 -30.03 -21.71 25.00
CA LEU A 124 -29.35 -21.62 23.72
C LEU A 124 -27.98 -20.96 23.88
N PHE A 125 -27.02 -21.41 23.09
CA PHE A 125 -25.73 -20.74 22.93
C PHE A 125 -25.79 -19.78 21.76
N ARG A 126 -25.68 -18.48 22.05
CA ARG A 126 -25.79 -17.43 21.04
C ARG A 126 -24.41 -17.01 20.53
N VAL A 127 -24.18 -17.14 19.24
CA VAL A 127 -23.01 -16.56 18.55
C VAL A 127 -23.45 -15.27 17.86
N GLU A 128 -22.85 -14.15 18.25
CA GLU A 128 -23.04 -12.85 17.62
C GLU A 128 -21.76 -12.45 16.90
N GLN A 129 -21.89 -11.94 15.68
CA GLN A 129 -20.77 -11.44 14.90
C GLN A 129 -21.05 -10.03 14.39
N ALA A 130 -20.06 -9.14 14.54
CA ALA A 130 -20.14 -7.77 14.07
C ALA A 130 -20.31 -7.68 12.55
N ALA A 131 -20.96 -6.60 12.10
CA ALA A 131 -21.01 -6.18 10.70
C ALA A 131 -19.62 -5.76 10.22
N ASN A 132 -19.30 -6.00 8.94
CA ASN A 132 -18.20 -5.31 8.28
C ASN A 132 -18.51 -3.81 8.14
N VAL A 133 -17.48 -2.99 7.94
CA VAL A 133 -17.61 -1.54 7.74
C VAL A 133 -17.25 -1.21 6.30
N PRO A 134 -18.13 -0.54 5.52
CA PRO A 134 -17.84 -0.21 4.14
C PRO A 134 -16.72 0.84 4.05
N TYR A 135 -15.80 0.69 3.09
CA TYR A 135 -14.70 1.62 2.88
C TYR A 135 -14.28 1.71 1.41
N ILE A 136 -13.73 2.88 1.05
CA ILE A 136 -12.92 3.11 -0.15
C ILE A 136 -11.70 3.92 0.28
N ASN A 137 -10.52 3.36 0.04
CA ASN A 137 -9.21 3.97 0.27
C ASN A 137 -8.45 4.07 -1.05
N LEU A 138 -7.64 5.12 -1.18
CA LEU A 138 -6.80 5.37 -2.36
C LEU A 138 -5.34 5.47 -1.92
N PRO A 139 -4.66 4.33 -1.71
CA PRO A 139 -3.26 4.31 -1.29
C PRO A 139 -2.38 5.11 -2.27
N GLY A 140 -1.54 6.00 -1.75
CA GLY A 140 -0.58 6.76 -2.57
C GLY A 140 -1.17 7.88 -3.45
N ALA A 141 -2.50 8.00 -3.57
CA ALA A 141 -3.13 8.99 -4.45
C ALA A 141 -3.86 10.14 -3.72
N GLN A 142 -3.73 10.23 -2.39
CA GLN A 142 -4.43 11.24 -1.58
C GLN A 142 -4.06 12.69 -1.90
N THR A 143 -2.87 12.92 -2.47
CA THR A 143 -2.35 14.24 -2.82
C THR A 143 -2.58 14.63 -4.28
N GLY A 144 -3.28 13.79 -5.06
CA GLY A 144 -3.34 13.93 -6.52
C GLY A 144 -2.23 13.15 -7.21
N ALA A 145 -2.24 13.15 -8.54
CA ALA A 145 -1.18 12.59 -9.38
C ALA A 145 -0.64 13.68 -10.32
N GLU A 146 0.67 13.68 -10.56
CA GLU A 146 1.30 14.57 -11.53
C GLU A 146 1.80 13.78 -12.74
N VAL A 147 1.61 14.34 -13.94
CA VAL A 147 2.13 13.78 -15.19
C VAL A 147 3.00 14.82 -15.88
N LEU A 148 4.14 14.38 -16.40
CA LEU A 148 4.97 15.23 -17.26
C LEU A 148 4.21 15.65 -18.53
N ALA A 149 4.66 16.75 -19.12
CA ALA A 149 4.12 17.24 -20.38
C ALA A 149 4.24 16.22 -21.53
N ALA A 150 5.22 15.32 -21.47
CA ALA A 150 5.35 14.24 -22.46
C ALA A 150 4.16 13.27 -22.50
N GLY A 151 3.31 13.27 -21.46
CA GLY A 151 2.30 12.24 -21.24
C GLY A 151 2.89 11.03 -20.51
N GLY A 152 2.07 9.99 -20.35
CA GLY A 152 2.47 8.82 -19.58
C GLY A 152 1.29 7.94 -19.19
N ASP A 153 1.58 6.85 -18.47
CA ASP A 153 0.55 6.10 -17.75
C ASP A 153 0.46 6.63 -16.33
N VAL A 154 -0.75 6.77 -15.82
CA VAL A 154 -1.07 7.04 -14.43
C VAL A 154 -1.84 5.85 -13.88
N THR A 155 -1.40 5.34 -12.74
CA THR A 155 -2.09 4.26 -12.03
C THR A 155 -2.62 4.82 -10.72
N ILE A 156 -3.90 4.58 -10.44
CA ILE A 156 -4.56 4.86 -9.17
C ILE A 156 -4.93 3.51 -8.57
N ASP A 157 -4.30 3.14 -7.45
CA ASP A 157 -4.68 1.95 -6.70
C ASP A 157 -5.92 2.26 -5.84
N VAL A 158 -6.84 1.30 -5.79
CA VAL A 158 -8.10 1.38 -5.07
C VAL A 158 -8.19 0.19 -4.12
N ASP A 159 -8.38 0.47 -2.84
CA ASP A 159 -8.60 -0.53 -1.81
C ASP A 159 -10.01 -0.34 -1.24
N ALA A 160 -10.92 -1.27 -1.53
CA ALA A 160 -12.33 -1.13 -1.22
C ALA A 160 -12.98 -2.50 -0.97
N ASN A 161 -13.96 -2.53 -0.05
CA ASN A 161 -14.83 -3.69 0.17
C ASN A 161 -16.28 -3.45 -0.33
N VAL A 162 -16.52 -2.33 -1.02
CA VAL A 162 -17.80 -2.02 -1.67
C VAL A 162 -17.63 -2.03 -3.19
N ALA A 163 -18.73 -2.21 -3.91
CA ALA A 163 -18.72 -2.00 -5.36
C ALA A 163 -18.52 -0.51 -5.67
N TRP A 164 -17.69 -0.21 -6.66
CA TRP A 164 -17.35 1.15 -7.05
C TRP A 164 -17.16 1.29 -8.56
N THR A 165 -17.26 2.51 -9.04
CA THR A 165 -16.91 2.95 -10.41
C THR A 165 -16.12 4.25 -10.34
N TYR A 166 -15.66 4.75 -11.48
CA TYR A 166 -15.12 6.10 -11.54
C TYR A 166 -15.66 6.89 -12.73
N GLU A 167 -15.59 8.21 -12.62
CA GLU A 167 -15.89 9.16 -13.67
C GLU A 167 -14.74 10.16 -13.80
N LEU A 168 -14.54 10.68 -15.02
CA LEU A 168 -13.64 11.79 -15.30
C LEU A 168 -14.48 13.03 -15.62
N ASP A 169 -13.96 14.21 -15.31
CA ASP A 169 -14.55 15.45 -15.76
C ASP A 169 -14.67 15.49 -17.31
N ASP A 170 -15.71 16.13 -17.84
CA ASP A 170 -16.01 16.16 -19.29
C ASP A 170 -14.87 16.72 -20.16
N ASP A 171 -14.02 17.59 -19.60
CA ASP A 171 -12.89 18.21 -20.27
C ASP A 171 -11.60 17.38 -20.22
N ALA A 172 -11.60 16.25 -19.49
CA ALA A 172 -10.50 15.30 -19.38
C ALA A 172 -10.29 14.43 -20.64
N THR A 173 -10.59 14.96 -21.82
CA THR A 173 -10.45 14.30 -23.14
C THR A 173 -9.03 13.80 -23.46
N TRP A 174 -8.03 14.28 -22.71
CA TRP A 174 -6.62 13.92 -22.82
C TRP A 174 -6.22 12.71 -21.97
N LEU A 175 -7.16 12.13 -21.20
CA LEU A 175 -6.99 10.91 -20.44
C LEU A 175 -7.81 9.78 -21.07
N THR A 176 -7.17 8.64 -21.32
CA THR A 176 -7.83 7.44 -21.86
C THR A 176 -7.71 6.27 -20.88
N GLN A 177 -8.82 5.59 -20.57
CA GLN A 177 -8.79 4.37 -19.76
C GLN A 177 -8.03 3.25 -20.49
N LEU A 178 -6.97 2.74 -19.86
CA LEU A 178 -6.28 1.54 -20.29
C LEU A 178 -6.79 0.29 -19.55
N GLU A 179 -7.03 0.43 -18.24
CA GLU A 179 -7.45 -0.68 -17.38
C GLU A 179 -8.39 -0.18 -16.28
N LEU A 180 -9.39 -0.99 -15.98
CA LEU A 180 -10.24 -0.86 -14.80
C LEU A 180 -10.38 -2.25 -14.18
N SER A 181 -10.04 -2.37 -12.91
CA SER A 181 -10.25 -3.58 -12.11
C SER A 181 -10.74 -3.22 -10.71
N ALA A 182 -11.12 -4.21 -9.90
CA ALA A 182 -11.55 -4.00 -8.53
C ALA A 182 -10.50 -3.31 -7.62
N THR A 183 -9.22 -3.31 -8.03
CA THR A 183 -8.11 -2.78 -7.23
C THR A 183 -7.35 -1.62 -7.86
N LYS A 184 -7.68 -1.21 -9.10
CA LYS A 184 -6.96 -0.11 -9.76
C LYS A 184 -7.69 0.49 -10.96
N ILE A 185 -7.34 1.74 -11.25
CA ILE A 185 -7.64 2.47 -12.49
C ILE A 185 -6.30 2.79 -13.15
N ARG A 186 -6.15 2.47 -14.44
CA ARG A 186 -4.97 2.86 -15.23
C ARG A 186 -5.39 3.73 -16.39
N LEU A 187 -4.86 4.95 -16.43
CA LEU A 187 -5.15 5.97 -17.44
C LEU A 187 -3.89 6.28 -18.24
N ARG A 188 -4.03 6.57 -19.53
CA ARG A 188 -2.98 7.15 -20.37
C ARG A 188 -3.26 8.63 -20.55
N ALA A 189 -2.32 9.47 -20.15
CA ALA A 189 -2.29 10.89 -20.47
C ALA A 189 -1.58 11.15 -21.79
N GLU A 190 -2.22 11.89 -22.69
CA GLU A 190 -1.60 12.36 -23.94
C GLU A 190 -0.58 13.46 -23.68
N LYS A 191 0.32 13.70 -24.65
CA LYS A 191 1.28 14.82 -24.59
C LYS A 191 0.55 16.16 -24.44
N ASN A 192 1.02 17.00 -23.53
CA ASN A 192 0.62 18.39 -23.38
C ASN A 192 1.65 19.31 -24.03
N SER A 193 1.21 20.20 -24.90
CA SER A 193 2.03 21.25 -25.51
C SER A 193 1.61 22.66 -25.10
N GLY A 194 0.59 22.80 -24.26
CA GLY A 194 0.02 24.06 -23.81
C GLY A 194 0.38 24.43 -22.38
N ALA A 195 -0.46 25.23 -21.74
CA ALA A 195 -0.40 25.47 -20.29
C ALA A 195 -0.66 24.17 -19.51
N ASP A 196 -0.40 24.19 -18.21
CA ASP A 196 -0.85 23.11 -17.32
C ASP A 196 -2.35 22.86 -17.47
N ARG A 197 -2.73 21.59 -17.31
CA ARG A 197 -4.13 21.15 -17.34
C ARG A 197 -4.36 20.12 -16.24
N SER A 198 -5.57 20.06 -15.75
CA SER A 198 -5.96 19.08 -14.73
C SER A 198 -7.25 18.37 -15.11
N ALA A 199 -7.49 17.24 -14.46
CA ALA A 199 -8.73 16.49 -14.55
C ALA A 199 -9.05 15.89 -13.18
N THR A 200 -10.30 15.96 -12.76
CA THR A 200 -10.77 15.24 -11.56
C THR A 200 -11.16 13.83 -11.94
N VAL A 201 -10.69 12.87 -11.15
CA VAL A 201 -11.15 11.48 -11.14
C VAL A 201 -12.05 11.35 -9.91
N THR A 202 -13.33 11.05 -10.12
CA THR A 202 -14.29 10.82 -9.04
C THR A 202 -14.55 9.33 -8.92
N ILE A 203 -14.15 8.72 -7.81
CA ILE A 203 -14.39 7.31 -7.48
C ILE A 203 -15.67 7.26 -6.64
N GLN A 204 -16.65 6.49 -7.07
CA GLN A 204 -18.01 6.51 -6.51
C GLN A 204 -18.52 5.12 -6.17
N SER A 205 -19.30 5.02 -5.10
CA SER A 205 -20.13 3.83 -4.81
C SER A 205 -21.62 4.19 -4.86
N THR A 206 -22.38 3.47 -5.68
CA THR A 206 -23.83 3.67 -5.75
C THR A 206 -24.54 3.30 -4.43
N GLU A 207 -24.04 2.30 -3.72
CA GLU A 207 -24.64 1.82 -2.46
C GLU A 207 -24.16 2.65 -1.25
N HIS A 208 -22.95 3.23 -1.34
CA HIS A 208 -22.32 4.01 -0.27
C HIS A 208 -21.75 5.36 -0.77
N PRO A 209 -22.59 6.32 -1.20
CA PRO A 209 -22.13 7.60 -1.75
C PRO A 209 -21.33 8.47 -0.76
N GLU A 210 -21.49 8.23 0.54
CA GLU A 210 -20.69 8.87 1.59
C GLU A 210 -19.19 8.53 1.54
N LEU A 211 -18.82 7.49 0.81
CA LEU A 211 -17.44 7.03 0.64
C LEU A 211 -16.75 7.62 -0.58
N ASP A 212 -17.48 8.33 -1.45
CA ASP A 212 -16.96 8.89 -2.69
C ASP A 212 -15.68 9.70 -2.47
N LYS A 213 -14.73 9.54 -3.40
CA LYS A 213 -13.41 10.16 -3.33
C LYS A 213 -13.11 10.90 -4.63
N THR A 214 -12.33 11.96 -4.52
CA THR A 214 -11.81 12.68 -5.68
C THR A 214 -10.29 12.71 -5.66
N ILE A 215 -9.69 12.54 -6.83
CA ILE A 215 -8.26 12.74 -7.09
C ILE A 215 -8.15 13.76 -8.22
N VAL A 216 -7.19 14.67 -8.14
CA VAL A 216 -6.84 15.55 -9.26
C VAL A 216 -5.58 15.01 -9.93
N ILE A 217 -5.66 14.77 -11.24
CA ILE A 217 -4.49 14.51 -12.08
C ILE A 217 -4.08 15.84 -12.71
N THR A 218 -2.88 16.31 -12.42
CA THR A 218 -2.30 17.53 -13.00
C THR A 218 -1.25 17.14 -14.03
N GLN A 219 -1.38 17.64 -15.25
CA GLN A 219 -0.35 17.50 -16.27
C GLN A 219 0.40 18.83 -16.45
N LEU A 220 1.72 18.75 -16.37
CA LEU A 220 2.60 19.91 -16.45
C LEU A 220 2.51 20.64 -17.81
N PRO A 221 2.87 21.95 -17.84
CA PRO A 221 2.91 22.73 -19.07
C PRO A 221 3.92 22.15 -20.08
N GLY A 222 3.64 22.35 -21.37
CA GLY A 222 4.41 21.82 -22.50
C GLY A 222 5.90 22.19 -22.54
N ASN A 223 6.29 23.26 -21.83
CA ASN A 223 7.69 23.68 -21.73
C ASN A 223 8.45 22.96 -20.62
N ILE A 224 7.80 22.34 -19.63
CA ILE A 224 8.48 21.59 -18.55
C ILE A 224 8.80 20.18 -19.03
N ILE A 225 10.09 19.87 -19.16
CA ILE A 225 10.58 18.60 -19.72
C ILE A 225 11.18 17.65 -18.68
N LEU A 226 11.47 18.14 -17.48
CA LEU A 226 11.86 17.32 -16.33
C LEU A 226 11.49 18.04 -15.03
N ARG A 227 10.91 17.30 -14.09
CA ARG A 227 10.69 17.72 -12.71
C ARG A 227 11.08 16.59 -11.78
N GLU A 228 11.82 16.89 -10.72
CA GLU A 228 12.27 15.93 -9.72
C GLU A 228 12.36 16.60 -8.36
N ASP A 229 11.70 16.00 -7.37
CA ASP A 229 11.67 16.45 -5.96
C ASP A 229 12.19 15.39 -4.98
N PHE A 230 12.66 14.25 -5.51
CA PHE A 230 13.21 13.11 -4.78
C PHE A 230 12.33 12.62 -3.62
N SER A 231 11.04 12.96 -3.57
CA SER A 231 10.14 12.64 -2.47
C SER A 231 9.91 11.13 -2.29
N TRP A 232 10.15 10.37 -3.36
CA TRP A 232 10.15 8.91 -3.39
C TRP A 232 11.39 8.27 -2.74
N LEU A 233 12.42 9.04 -2.39
CA LEU A 233 13.56 8.56 -1.61
C LEU A 233 13.29 8.69 -0.10
N ALA A 234 13.22 7.54 0.59
CA ALA A 234 12.92 7.45 2.02
C ALA A 234 14.08 6.85 2.84
N TYR A 235 15.32 7.28 2.55
CA TYR A 235 16.52 6.73 3.16
C TYR A 235 17.13 7.63 4.25
N GLY A 236 17.71 7.00 5.26
CA GLY A 236 18.54 7.67 6.26
C GLY A 236 17.77 8.65 7.13
N ASN A 237 18.18 9.93 7.11
CA ASN A 237 17.69 10.95 8.01
C ASN A 237 17.47 12.27 7.27
N GLU A 238 16.43 13.02 7.65
CA GLU A 238 16.14 14.37 7.12
C GLU A 238 17.18 15.41 7.58
N LYS A 239 17.78 15.24 8.77
CA LYS A 239 18.73 16.20 9.34
C LYS A 239 20.03 16.18 8.55
N PRO A 240 20.42 17.28 7.87
CA PRO A 240 21.52 17.24 6.91
C PRO A 240 22.88 16.80 7.50
N TYR A 241 23.14 17.08 8.78
CA TYR A 241 24.37 16.68 9.46
C TYR A 241 24.42 15.21 9.93
N ASN A 242 23.28 14.49 9.90
CA ASN A 242 23.22 13.06 10.24
C ASN A 242 23.30 12.21 8.96
N THR A 243 24.41 11.50 8.77
CA THR A 243 24.64 10.66 7.57
C THR A 243 24.27 9.19 7.78
N THR A 244 23.68 8.85 8.93
CA THR A 244 23.31 7.46 9.24
C THR A 244 22.18 6.99 8.31
N GLY A 245 22.38 5.83 7.68
CA GLY A 245 21.36 5.17 6.85
C GLY A 245 21.16 5.76 5.46
N GLU A 246 21.99 6.70 5.01
CA GLU A 246 21.99 7.13 3.61
C GLU A 246 22.41 5.99 2.67
N THR A 247 21.83 5.94 1.48
CA THR A 247 21.99 4.81 0.55
C THR A 247 22.73 5.23 -0.71
N ARG A 248 23.81 4.54 -1.05
CA ARG A 248 24.63 4.86 -2.23
C ARG A 248 23.90 4.45 -3.52
N PHE A 249 24.13 5.19 -4.60
CA PHE A 249 23.44 4.99 -5.88
C PHE A 249 23.52 3.56 -6.44
N ASP A 250 24.63 2.85 -6.27
CA ASP A 250 24.81 1.46 -6.73
C ASP A 250 24.02 0.42 -5.91
N THR A 251 23.29 0.84 -4.87
CA THR A 251 22.41 -0.01 -4.08
C THR A 251 20.95 0.43 -4.13
N TRP A 252 20.59 1.36 -5.02
CA TRP A 252 19.21 1.74 -5.25
C TRP A 252 18.39 0.57 -5.82
N THR A 253 17.09 0.57 -5.54
CA THR A 253 16.17 -0.42 -6.08
C THR A 253 15.99 -0.23 -7.58
N GLN A 254 15.47 -1.25 -8.28
CA GLN A 254 15.23 -1.10 -9.72
C GLN A 254 14.20 -0.01 -10.03
N ASP A 255 13.17 0.14 -9.18
CA ASP A 255 12.16 1.19 -9.34
C ASP A 255 12.78 2.57 -9.23
N GLU A 256 13.66 2.79 -8.25
CA GLU A 256 14.43 4.03 -8.08
C GLU A 256 15.35 4.31 -9.28
N ILE A 257 16.03 3.30 -9.81
CA ILE A 257 16.87 3.42 -11.03
C ILE A 257 16.02 3.75 -12.26
N ASN A 258 14.76 3.32 -12.32
CA ASN A 258 13.87 3.58 -13.45
C ASN A 258 13.47 5.06 -13.58
N HIS A 259 13.74 5.91 -12.57
CA HIS A 259 13.65 7.36 -12.70
C HIS A 259 14.73 7.95 -13.64
N GLY A 260 15.72 7.15 -14.06
CA GLY A 260 16.67 7.47 -15.13
C GLY A 260 17.87 8.33 -14.71
N TRP A 261 18.03 8.61 -13.42
CA TRP A 261 19.20 9.28 -12.87
C TRP A 261 20.44 8.38 -12.92
N TYR A 262 21.61 9.00 -13.03
CA TYR A 262 22.88 8.29 -13.07
C TYR A 262 23.95 9.01 -12.25
N SER A 263 24.93 8.25 -11.76
CA SER A 263 26.13 8.77 -11.08
C SER A 263 27.37 8.04 -11.57
N THR A 264 28.44 8.80 -11.82
CA THR A 264 29.70 8.30 -12.35
C THR A 264 30.49 7.58 -11.24
N PRO A 265 30.94 6.33 -11.47
CA PRO A 265 31.89 5.66 -10.58
C PRO A 265 33.20 6.44 -10.42
N VAL A 266 33.60 6.67 -9.18
CA VAL A 266 34.79 7.46 -8.86
C VAL A 266 35.98 6.53 -8.68
N ALA A 267 36.86 6.46 -9.69
CA ALA A 267 38.03 5.59 -9.68
C ALA A 267 38.95 5.82 -8.46
N ALA A 268 39.10 7.08 -8.04
CA ALA A 268 39.88 7.45 -6.85
C ALA A 268 39.27 6.96 -5.52
N SER A 269 38.02 6.49 -5.53
CA SER A 269 37.26 6.02 -4.36
C SER A 269 36.69 4.62 -4.57
N SER A 270 37.56 3.64 -4.85
CA SER A 270 37.18 2.23 -5.05
C SER A 270 36.18 2.00 -6.18
N ASN A 271 36.15 2.90 -7.17
CA ASN A 271 35.25 2.82 -8.33
C ASN A 271 33.76 2.73 -7.97
N GLN A 272 33.35 3.45 -6.92
CA GLN A 272 31.96 3.54 -6.47
C GLN A 272 31.34 4.87 -6.94
N PRO A 273 30.05 4.90 -7.33
CA PRO A 273 29.35 6.17 -7.53
C PRO A 273 29.15 6.85 -6.17
N LEU A 274 29.56 8.11 -6.05
CA LEU A 274 29.51 8.82 -4.77
C LEU A 274 28.28 9.73 -4.65
N LEU A 275 27.16 9.29 -5.20
CA LEU A 275 25.83 9.87 -5.00
C LEU A 275 25.11 9.06 -3.91
N TYR A 276 24.44 9.75 -2.98
CA TYR A 276 23.74 9.13 -1.87
C TYR A 276 22.30 9.64 -1.79
N ALA A 277 21.33 8.72 -1.78
CA ALA A 277 19.93 8.99 -1.47
C ALA A 277 19.74 9.26 0.02
N ARG A 278 18.85 10.21 0.32
CA ARG A 278 18.39 10.59 1.65
C ARG A 278 16.89 10.88 1.62
N GLN A 279 16.31 11.23 2.78
CA GLN A 279 14.89 11.53 2.92
C GLN A 279 14.51 12.78 2.09
N GLY A 280 13.98 12.56 0.88
CA GLY A 280 13.52 13.63 -0.01
C GLY A 280 14.60 14.41 -0.74
N PHE A 281 15.86 13.98 -0.76
CA PHE A 281 16.94 14.67 -1.49
C PHE A 281 18.15 13.77 -1.71
N VAL A 282 19.11 14.23 -2.52
CA VAL A 282 20.38 13.52 -2.74
C VAL A 282 21.58 14.30 -2.24
N LYS A 283 22.65 13.58 -1.89
CA LYS A 283 23.94 14.14 -1.48
C LYS A 283 25.06 13.75 -2.46
N LEU A 284 25.79 14.74 -2.92
CA LEU A 284 26.96 14.61 -3.77
C LEU A 284 28.24 14.46 -2.95
N GLY A 285 28.86 13.28 -2.98
CA GLY A 285 30.19 13.04 -2.47
C GLY A 285 30.28 12.61 -1.00
N LYS A 286 31.52 12.45 -0.54
CA LYS A 286 31.91 12.14 0.84
C LYS A 286 33.24 12.85 1.18
N THR A 287 33.75 12.66 2.39
CA THR A 287 35.09 13.15 2.74
C THR A 287 36.13 12.68 1.72
N GLY A 288 36.92 13.62 1.17
CA GLY A 288 37.99 13.37 0.21
C GLY A 288 37.56 13.29 -1.25
N PHE A 289 36.25 13.19 -1.56
CA PHE A 289 35.80 12.89 -2.92
C PHE A 289 34.42 13.49 -3.22
N GLY A 290 34.30 14.19 -4.34
CA GLY A 290 33.02 14.59 -4.92
C GLY A 290 32.29 13.45 -5.60
N GLY A 291 30.97 13.56 -5.67
CA GLY A 291 30.10 12.72 -6.48
C GLY A 291 29.28 13.58 -7.43
N ASP A 292 28.74 12.98 -8.48
CA ASP A 292 27.85 13.66 -9.41
C ASP A 292 26.45 13.05 -9.45
N LEU A 293 25.51 13.88 -9.87
CA LEU A 293 24.16 13.53 -10.28
C LEU A 293 24.02 13.93 -11.76
N ILE A 294 23.60 12.99 -12.59
CA ILE A 294 23.39 13.19 -14.03
C ILE A 294 21.93 12.90 -14.33
N SER A 295 21.23 13.88 -14.92
CA SER A 295 19.83 13.74 -15.31
C SER A 295 19.62 12.64 -16.36
N PRO A 296 18.39 12.11 -16.49
CA PRO A 296 17.98 11.43 -17.72
C PRO A 296 18.26 12.28 -18.96
N ARG A 297 18.29 11.64 -20.12
CA ARG A 297 18.27 12.35 -21.40
C ARG A 297 16.98 13.15 -21.51
N LEU A 298 17.11 14.39 -21.97
CA LEU A 298 15.99 15.30 -22.03
C LEU A 298 15.09 14.99 -23.22
N ASN A 299 13.77 15.06 -23.04
CA ASN A 299 12.82 14.85 -24.13
C ASN A 299 12.63 16.15 -24.93
N ILE A 300 13.63 16.51 -25.75
CA ILE A 300 13.64 17.71 -26.59
C ILE A 300 13.53 17.31 -28.06
N GLU A 301 12.55 17.87 -28.76
CA GLU A 301 12.43 17.74 -30.21
C GLU A 301 13.32 18.78 -30.91
N GLY A 302 14.32 18.31 -31.67
CA GLY A 302 15.28 19.20 -32.34
C GLY A 302 16.24 19.85 -31.36
N THR A 303 16.30 21.18 -31.38
CA THR A 303 17.21 21.98 -30.56
C THR A 303 16.43 23.05 -29.81
N ALA A 304 16.65 23.16 -28.51
CA ALA A 304 16.01 24.15 -27.65
C ALA A 304 17.00 24.81 -26.68
N ASN A 305 16.68 26.02 -26.24
CA ASN A 305 17.29 26.59 -25.05
C ASN A 305 16.48 26.14 -23.84
N ILE A 306 17.15 25.83 -22.74
CA ILE A 306 16.48 25.43 -21.50
C ILE A 306 16.96 26.26 -20.31
N ARG A 307 16.10 26.40 -19.31
CA ARG A 307 16.44 26.85 -17.97
C ARG A 307 16.38 25.66 -17.02
N VAL A 308 17.42 25.52 -16.22
CA VAL A 308 17.49 24.57 -15.12
C VAL A 308 17.38 25.37 -13.82
N THR A 309 16.39 25.04 -13.00
CA THR A 309 16.20 25.59 -11.66
C THR A 309 16.29 24.44 -10.68
N PHE A 310 16.97 24.62 -9.55
CA PHE A 310 17.14 23.58 -8.53
C PHE A 310 17.42 24.19 -7.18
N LYS A 311 17.23 23.42 -6.10
CA LYS A 311 17.65 23.82 -4.76
C LYS A 311 18.88 23.04 -4.36
N ALA A 312 19.76 23.69 -3.62
CA ALA A 312 20.98 23.06 -3.12
C ALA A 312 21.41 23.66 -1.80
N ALA A 313 22.13 22.88 -0.99
CA ALA A 313 22.76 23.32 0.25
C ALA A 313 24.10 22.63 0.47
N ALA A 314 25.07 23.34 1.04
CA ALA A 314 26.34 22.76 1.42
C ALA A 314 26.21 21.94 2.72
N TYR A 315 27.04 20.90 2.87
CA TYR A 315 27.08 20.11 4.09
C TYR A 315 27.63 20.91 5.28
N ILE A 316 27.01 20.70 6.44
CA ILE A 316 27.51 21.11 7.75
C ILE A 316 27.57 19.90 8.68
N SER A 317 28.62 19.79 9.52
CA SER A 317 28.70 18.75 10.54
C SER A 317 27.81 19.08 11.75
N ALA A 318 27.52 18.09 12.60
CA ALA A 318 26.77 18.32 13.83
C ALA A 318 27.41 19.43 14.70
N GLY A 319 28.75 19.46 14.74
CA GLY A 319 29.54 20.48 15.43
C GLY A 319 29.70 21.81 14.69
N GLY A 320 29.05 22.01 13.54
CA GLY A 320 29.01 23.30 12.84
C GLY A 320 30.13 23.55 11.82
N ALA A 321 30.96 22.56 11.50
CA ALA A 321 31.98 22.71 10.46
C ALA A 321 31.34 22.59 9.07
N ILE A 322 31.51 23.61 8.25
CA ILE A 322 30.94 23.70 6.90
C ILE A 322 31.98 23.23 5.88
N ASP A 323 31.57 22.32 4.99
CA ASP A 323 32.39 21.85 3.88
C ASP A 323 32.61 22.99 2.84
N ASP A 324 33.49 22.76 1.87
CA ASP A 324 33.53 23.62 0.68
C ASP A 324 32.19 23.58 -0.07
N LYS A 325 31.89 24.67 -0.78
CA LYS A 325 30.56 24.97 -1.31
C LYS A 325 30.48 24.94 -2.84
N LEU A 326 31.46 24.36 -3.52
CA LEU A 326 31.56 24.46 -4.98
C LEU A 326 30.70 23.41 -5.68
N LEU A 327 29.79 23.83 -6.55
CA LEU A 327 29.04 22.93 -7.43
C LEU A 327 29.46 23.18 -8.87
N LYS A 328 30.08 22.19 -9.53
CA LYS A 328 30.37 22.24 -10.96
C LYS A 328 29.16 21.80 -11.76
N ILE A 329 28.89 22.52 -12.86
CA ILE A 329 27.74 22.33 -13.73
C ILE A 329 28.24 22.11 -15.15
N SER A 330 27.68 21.10 -15.83
CA SER A 330 27.98 20.83 -17.23
C SER A 330 26.79 20.20 -17.94
N ALA A 331 26.70 20.43 -19.25
CA ALA A 331 25.87 19.64 -20.14
C ALA A 331 26.72 18.52 -20.73
N LEU A 332 26.24 17.28 -20.62
CA LEU A 332 26.77 16.15 -21.39
C LEU A 332 25.98 16.07 -22.70
N GLY A 333 26.64 15.77 -23.81
CA GLY A 333 26.01 15.79 -25.14
C GLY A 333 25.94 17.21 -25.70
N ALA A 334 24.85 17.53 -26.41
CA ALA A 334 24.66 18.85 -27.01
C ALA A 334 24.32 19.91 -25.95
N GLY A 335 24.65 21.16 -26.27
CA GLY A 335 24.30 22.33 -25.47
C GLY A 335 25.47 22.91 -24.67
N THR A 336 25.37 24.20 -24.36
CA THR A 336 26.38 24.94 -23.59
C THR A 336 25.74 25.60 -22.37
N THR A 337 26.25 25.31 -21.18
CA THR A 337 25.76 25.92 -19.94
C THR A 337 26.22 27.37 -19.84
N SER A 338 25.36 28.27 -19.35
CA SER A 338 25.70 29.68 -19.14
C SER A 338 26.74 29.91 -18.04
N ILE A 339 26.92 28.90 -17.18
CA ILE A 339 27.91 28.85 -16.12
C ILE A 339 28.52 27.45 -16.06
N SER A 340 29.76 27.34 -15.58
CA SER A 340 30.44 26.06 -15.34
C SER A 340 30.49 25.66 -13.87
N GLN A 341 30.17 26.59 -12.97
CA GLN A 341 30.15 26.34 -11.52
C GLN A 341 29.35 27.41 -10.75
N LEU A 342 28.96 27.07 -9.53
CA LEU A 342 28.33 27.94 -8.53
C LEU A 342 28.97 27.74 -7.16
N THR A 343 28.90 28.76 -6.32
CA THR A 343 29.10 28.62 -4.87
C THR A 343 27.74 28.49 -4.19
N ILE A 344 27.51 27.38 -3.51
CA ILE A 344 26.25 27.07 -2.81
C ILE A 344 26.26 27.70 -1.42
N GLU A 345 25.78 28.94 -1.34
CA GLU A 345 25.74 29.69 -0.08
C GLU A 345 24.72 29.19 0.94
N ASN A 346 23.73 28.41 0.50
CA ASN A 346 22.78 27.80 1.42
C ASN A 346 23.48 26.80 2.35
N VAL A 347 23.33 26.99 3.66
CA VAL A 347 23.84 26.08 4.69
C VAL A 347 22.69 25.70 5.64
N PRO A 348 22.51 24.41 5.94
CA PRO A 348 21.56 23.95 6.95
C PRO A 348 21.95 24.37 8.36
N ASN A 349 21.07 24.12 9.31
CA ASN A 349 21.41 24.23 10.72
C ASN A 349 22.43 23.16 11.14
N SER A 350 23.27 23.52 12.10
CA SER A 350 24.00 22.58 12.94
C SER A 350 23.08 21.98 14.01
N GLU A 351 23.55 20.94 14.71
CA GLU A 351 22.77 20.28 15.77
C GLU A 351 22.42 21.24 16.92
N ALA A 352 23.35 22.11 17.30
CA ALA A 352 23.10 23.10 18.35
C ALA A 352 22.00 24.10 17.95
N GLN A 353 21.93 24.47 16.68
CA GLN A 353 20.91 25.40 16.17
C GLN A 353 19.53 24.74 16.09
N ASP A 354 19.47 23.48 15.65
CA ASP A 354 18.22 22.71 15.66
C ASP A 354 17.72 22.48 17.09
N ASN A 355 18.60 22.13 18.02
CA ASN A 355 18.25 21.98 19.44
C ASN A 355 17.77 23.31 20.07
N ALA A 356 18.22 24.45 19.53
CA ALA A 356 17.76 25.78 19.92
C ALA A 356 16.48 26.23 19.20
N GLY A 357 15.92 25.40 18.30
CA GLY A 357 14.69 25.71 17.56
C GLY A 357 14.86 26.80 16.49
N VAL A 358 16.08 27.01 15.98
CA VAL A 358 16.32 27.98 14.90
C VAL A 358 15.61 27.53 13.63
N VAL A 359 14.69 28.33 13.11
CA VAL A 359 14.00 28.02 11.85
C VAL A 359 14.91 28.36 10.66
N ASN A 360 15.25 27.36 9.85
CA ASN A 360 16.04 27.52 8.64
C ASN A 360 15.55 26.58 7.56
N ASN A 361 14.70 27.09 6.66
CA ASN A 361 14.27 26.33 5.50
C ASN A 361 15.31 26.45 4.38
N ILE A 362 16.18 25.45 4.24
CA ILE A 362 17.15 25.38 3.13
C ILE A 362 16.50 25.14 1.77
N TRP A 363 15.27 24.64 1.76
CA TRP A 363 14.50 24.33 0.57
C TRP A 363 13.45 25.41 0.25
N ALA A 364 13.61 26.62 0.77
CA ALA A 364 12.72 27.73 0.45
C ALA A 364 12.86 28.15 -1.02
N ALA A 365 11.75 28.53 -1.66
CA ALA A 365 11.70 28.77 -3.10
C ALA A 365 12.63 29.92 -3.55
N GLU A 366 12.78 30.95 -2.72
CA GLU A 366 13.66 32.10 -2.95
C GLU A 366 15.15 31.76 -2.86
N ARG A 367 15.49 30.56 -2.38
CA ARG A 367 16.88 30.08 -2.24
C ARG A 367 17.30 29.15 -3.38
N ALA A 368 16.46 29.01 -4.42
CA ALA A 368 16.77 28.23 -5.60
C ALA A 368 17.89 28.87 -6.44
N TYR A 369 18.66 28.01 -7.09
CA TYR A 369 19.67 28.37 -8.08
C TYR A 369 19.11 28.15 -9.48
N SER A 370 19.61 28.90 -10.46
CA SER A 370 19.28 28.65 -11.86
C SER A 370 20.44 28.92 -12.81
N PHE A 371 20.40 28.24 -13.96
CA PHE A 371 21.27 28.52 -15.10
C PHE A 371 20.52 28.14 -16.39
N THR A 372 21.12 28.48 -17.53
CA THR A 372 20.56 28.13 -18.84
C THR A 372 21.50 27.21 -19.60
N VAL A 373 20.94 26.41 -20.50
CA VAL A 373 21.70 25.65 -21.50
C VAL A 373 21.22 26.06 -22.87
N THR A 374 22.13 26.59 -23.68
CA THR A 374 21.85 27.00 -25.06
C THR A 374 22.12 25.83 -26.01
N GLY A 375 21.15 25.50 -26.85
CA GLY A 375 21.29 24.45 -27.87
C GLY A 375 21.23 23.02 -27.33
N ALA A 376 20.41 22.77 -26.32
CA ALA A 376 20.11 21.44 -25.82
C ALA A 376 19.28 20.63 -26.83
N THR A 377 19.43 19.31 -26.82
CA THR A 377 18.74 18.35 -27.71
C THR A 377 18.34 17.10 -26.92
N SER A 378 17.81 16.08 -27.58
CA SER A 378 17.52 14.78 -26.95
C SER A 378 18.75 14.05 -26.39
N ASP A 379 19.96 14.42 -26.81
CA ASP A 379 21.20 13.84 -26.28
C ASP A 379 21.72 14.57 -25.04
N THR A 380 21.12 15.70 -24.67
CA THR A 380 21.57 16.50 -23.54
C THR A 380 21.23 15.82 -22.22
N GLN A 381 22.20 15.79 -21.30
CA GLN A 381 21.99 15.49 -19.88
C GLN A 381 22.64 16.58 -19.03
N ILE A 382 22.02 16.91 -17.90
CA ILE A 382 22.55 17.90 -16.96
C ILE A 382 23.34 17.18 -15.88
N LYS A 383 24.58 17.62 -15.67
CA LYS A 383 25.48 17.07 -14.65
C LYS A 383 25.80 18.09 -13.58
N PHE A 384 25.54 17.70 -12.34
CA PHE A 384 25.91 18.41 -11.11
C PHE A 384 27.02 17.63 -10.41
N LEU A 385 28.18 18.25 -10.17
CA LEU A 385 29.32 17.61 -9.49
C LEU A 385 29.72 18.43 -8.25
N GLY A 386 29.73 17.80 -7.08
CA GLY A 386 30.20 18.42 -5.84
C GLY A 386 31.73 18.58 -5.86
N GLY A 387 32.21 19.77 -6.23
CA GLY A 387 33.64 20.09 -6.27
C GLY A 387 34.38 19.34 -7.38
N ASP A 388 35.14 18.31 -7.01
CA ASP A 388 35.89 17.46 -7.92
C ASP A 388 35.83 16.01 -7.45
N TYR A 389 36.03 15.05 -8.36
CA TYR A 389 36.00 13.63 -8.00
C TYR A 389 37.07 13.25 -6.99
N ASN A 390 38.23 13.90 -7.04
CA ASN A 390 39.29 13.74 -6.04
C ASN A 390 39.55 15.10 -5.39
N LEU A 391 39.23 15.21 -4.10
CA LEU A 391 39.42 16.44 -3.33
C LEU A 391 40.72 16.40 -2.50
N THR A 392 41.56 15.37 -2.65
CA THR A 392 42.83 15.29 -1.92
C THR A 392 43.72 16.47 -2.30
N GLY A 393 43.97 17.37 -1.34
CA GLY A 393 44.74 18.61 -1.55
C GLY A 393 43.97 19.74 -2.25
N VAL A 394 42.66 19.59 -2.44
CA VAL A 394 41.77 20.61 -3.02
C VAL A 394 40.89 21.18 -1.90
N GLY A 395 40.97 22.50 -1.68
CA GLY A 395 40.20 23.17 -0.63
C GLY A 395 40.41 22.53 0.74
N GLN A 396 39.32 22.27 1.46
CA GLN A 396 39.30 21.56 2.75
C GLN A 396 39.32 20.03 2.59
N GLY A 397 39.38 19.53 1.35
CA GLY A 397 39.26 18.10 1.03
C GLY A 397 37.85 17.55 1.24
N LYS A 398 36.83 18.42 1.36
CA LYS A 398 35.43 18.05 1.63
C LYS A 398 34.50 19.05 0.96
N ASN A 399 33.59 18.58 0.12
CA ASN A 399 32.67 19.42 -0.65
C ASN A 399 31.33 18.68 -0.86
N ARG A 400 30.68 18.24 0.21
CA ARG A 400 29.38 17.59 0.10
C ARG A 400 28.30 18.62 -0.17
N ILE A 401 27.51 18.41 -1.23
CA ILE A 401 26.39 19.27 -1.62
C ILE A 401 25.11 18.43 -1.64
N PHE A 402 24.03 18.95 -1.07
CA PHE A 402 22.69 18.40 -1.19
C PHE A 402 21.98 19.05 -2.37
N ILE A 403 21.19 18.29 -3.12
CA ILE A 403 20.40 18.77 -4.26
C ILE A 403 18.97 18.23 -4.14
N ASP A 404 18.02 19.09 -4.48
CA ASP A 404 16.59 18.78 -4.55
C ASP A 404 15.87 19.71 -5.55
N ASP A 405 14.59 19.45 -5.82
CA ASP A 405 13.66 20.29 -6.57
C ASP A 405 14.18 20.74 -7.95
N ILE A 406 14.69 19.80 -8.74
CA ILE A 406 15.21 20.05 -10.09
C ILE A 406 14.03 20.23 -11.04
N ASN A 407 13.98 21.37 -11.71
CA ASN A 407 13.04 21.67 -12.78
C ASN A 407 13.80 22.11 -14.03
N ILE A 408 13.47 21.50 -15.17
CA ILE A 408 14.02 21.86 -16.48
C ILE A 408 12.89 22.27 -17.40
N GLU A 409 12.97 23.49 -17.91
CA GLU A 409 12.00 24.06 -18.83
C GLU A 409 12.65 24.54 -20.13
N ILE A 410 11.94 24.39 -21.24
CA ILE A 410 12.25 25.04 -22.51
C ILE A 410 11.95 26.53 -22.38
N ILE A 411 12.87 27.37 -22.88
CA ILE A 411 12.75 28.83 -22.91
C ILE A 411 12.86 29.34 -24.35
N GLU A 412 12.17 30.44 -24.61
CA GLU A 412 12.22 31.15 -25.91
C GLU A 412 13.60 31.75 -26.23
#